data_AF-A0A8I1Y014-F1
#
_entry.id   AF-A0A8I1Y014-F1
#
_cell.length_a   1.000
_cell.length_b   1.000
_cell.length_c   1.000
_cell.angle_alpha   90.00
_cell.angle_beta   90.00
_cell.angle_gamma   90.00
#
_symmetry.space_group_name_H-M   'P 1'
#
loop_
_entity.id
_entity.type
_entity.pdbx_description
1 polymer ?
#
loop_
_entity_poly.entity_id
_entity_poly.type
_entity_poly.pdbx_seq_one_letter_code
_entity_poly.pdbx_strand_id
1 'polypeptide(L)' 'MDLKEVMAVNLRRIRHVKKMTQEELADGAGLSVRYVGAIERADVSASVTVLGRIAEALGVEATDLVKRTTVHSHRAR' A
#
# COMPACT_ATOMS: atom_id res chain seq x y z
N MET A 1 -3.34 12.65 8.31
CA MET A 1 -3.65 11.49 7.46
C MET A 1 -4.48 10.47 8.21
N ASP A 2 -5.61 10.05 7.67
CA ASP A 2 -6.35 8.88 8.16
C ASP A 2 -5.62 7.56 7.79
N LEU A 3 -6.19 6.40 8.13
CA LEU A 3 -5.53 5.10 7.88
C LEU A 3 -5.48 4.72 6.39
N LYS A 4 -6.49 5.14 5.63
CA LYS A 4 -6.59 4.87 4.19
C LYS A 4 -5.50 5.63 3.43
N GLU A 5 -5.24 6.88 3.81
CA GLU A 5 -4.15 7.68 3.23
C GLU A 5 -2.77 7.09 3.56
N VAL A 6 -2.58 6.58 4.79
CA VAL A 6 -1.35 5.86 5.16
C VAL A 6 -1.16 4.61 4.28
N MET A 7 -2.23 3.83 4.09
CA MET A 7 -2.22 2.66 3.20
C MET A 7 -1.86 3.04 1.77
N ALA A 8 -2.48 4.08 1.21
CA ALA A 8 -2.23 4.54 -0.15
C ALA A 8 -0.75 4.88 -0.39
N VAL A 9 -0.16 5.65 0.54
CA VAL A 9 1.25 6.05 0.47
C VAL A 9 2.18 4.84 0.58
N ASN A 10 1.94 3.95 1.55
CA ASN A 10 2.78 2.78 1.76
C ASN A 10 2.68 1.78 0.62
N LEU A 11 1.47 1.54 0.11
CA LEU A 11 1.22 0.68 -1.05
C LEU A 11 2.04 1.12 -2.26
N ARG A 12 1.89 2.40 -2.64
CA ARG A 12 2.62 2.97 -3.78
C ARG A 12 4.14 2.89 -3.57
N ARG A 13 4.61 3.24 -2.37
CA ARG A 13 6.04 3.20 -2.01
C ARG A 13 6.60 1.78 -2.13
N ILE A 14 5.95 0.80 -1.52
CA ILE A 14 6.41 -0.60 -1.51
C ILE A 14 6.38 -1.18 -2.93
N ARG A 15 5.30 -0.92 -3.69
CA ARG A 15 5.19 -1.35 -5.09
C ARG A 15 6.35 -0.82 -5.94
N HIS A 16 6.68 0.46 -5.82
CA HIS A 16 7.82 1.05 -6.54
C HIS A 16 9.17 0.47 -6.12
N VAL A 17 9.39 0.23 -4.81
CA VAL A 17 10.61 -0.44 -4.32
C VAL A 17 10.75 -1.84 -4.91
N LYS A 18 9.63 -2.56 -5.06
CA LYS A 18 9.58 -3.88 -5.71
C LYS A 18 9.58 -3.83 -7.24
N LYS A 19 9.64 -2.64 -7.83
CA LYS A 19 9.63 -2.41 -9.28
C LYS A 19 8.41 -3.00 -10.00
N MET A 20 7.28 -3.13 -9.30
CA MET A 20 6.05 -3.66 -9.86
C MET A 20 5.21 -2.56 -10.52
N THR A 21 4.56 -2.86 -11.64
CA THR A 21 3.50 -2.02 -12.22
C THR A 21 2.20 -2.17 -11.42
N GLN A 22 1.20 -1.32 -11.70
CA GLN A 22 -0.11 -1.48 -11.07
C GLN A 22 -0.82 -2.73 -11.61
N GLU A 23 -0.57 -3.06 -12.88
CA GLU A 23 -1.03 -4.27 -13.58
C GLU A 23 -0.50 -5.53 -12.88
N GLU A 24 0.82 -5.62 -12.67
CA GLU A 24 1.43 -6.79 -12.02
C GLU A 24 0.92 -6.99 -10.59
N LEU A 25 0.74 -5.90 -9.84
CA LEU A 25 0.15 -5.96 -8.50
C LEU A 25 -1.32 -6.38 -8.55
N ALA A 26 -2.09 -5.82 -9.49
CA ALA A 26 -3.51 -6.14 -9.64
C ALA A 26 -3.70 -7.63 -9.96
N ASP A 27 -2.90 -8.15 -10.90
CA ASP A 27 -2.93 -9.56 -11.27
C ASP A 27 -2.55 -10.46 -10.08
N GLY A 28 -1.45 -10.15 -9.39
CA GLY A 28 -1.01 -10.91 -8.22
C GLY A 28 -2.00 -10.87 -7.05
N ALA A 29 -2.72 -9.77 -6.87
CA ALA A 29 -3.73 -9.62 -5.83
C ALA A 29 -5.13 -10.10 -6.28
N GLY A 30 -5.31 -10.46 -7.56
CA GLY A 30 -6.61 -10.75 -8.17
C GLY A 30 -7.63 -9.62 -8.02
N LEU A 31 -7.18 -8.39 -8.30
CA LEU A 31 -7.93 -7.14 -8.29
C LEU A 31 -7.92 -6.52 -9.69
N SER A 32 -8.74 -5.49 -9.92
CA SER A 32 -8.61 -4.68 -11.13
C SER A 32 -7.51 -3.61 -10.96
N VAL A 33 -6.78 -3.32 -12.04
CA VAL A 33 -5.79 -2.24 -12.11
C VAL A 33 -6.39 -0.90 -11.67
N ARG A 34 -7.63 -0.62 -12.12
CA ARG A 34 -8.39 0.58 -11.73
C ARG A 34 -8.58 0.66 -10.21
N TYR A 35 -8.90 -0.46 -9.56
CA TYR A 35 -9.10 -0.49 -8.11
C TYR A 35 -7.78 -0.31 -7.35
N VAL A 36 -6.70 -0.95 -7.80
CA VAL A 36 -5.34 -0.72 -7.25
C VAL A 36 -4.97 0.76 -7.35
N GLY A 37 -5.15 1.38 -8.52
CA GLY A 37 -4.90 2.81 -8.69
C GLY A 37 -5.78 3.71 -7.83
N ALA A 38 -7.05 3.35 -7.62
CA ALA A 38 -7.95 4.08 -6.72
C ALA A 38 -7.51 3.98 -5.25
N ILE A 39 -6.96 2.84 -4.83
CA ILE A 39 -6.39 2.67 -3.49
C ILE A 39 -5.11 3.52 -3.36
N GLU A 40 -4.19 3.48 -4.34
CA GLU A 40 -2.95 4.26 -4.31
C GLU A 40 -3.16 5.78 -4.29
N ARG A 41 -4.29 6.27 -4.81
CA ARG A 41 -4.70 7.68 -4.75
C ARG A 41 -5.52 8.03 -3.52
N ALA A 42 -5.84 7.06 -2.66
CA ALA A 42 -6.79 7.22 -1.57
C ALA A 42 -8.16 7.74 -2.07
N ASP A 43 -8.63 7.29 -3.23
CA ASP A 43 -10.00 7.54 -3.69
C ASP A 43 -10.99 6.62 -2.95
N VAL A 44 -10.57 5.39 -2.64
CA VAL A 44 -11.40 4.34 -2.00
C VAL A 44 -10.70 3.71 -0.80
N SER A 45 -11.48 3.15 0.12
CA SER A 45 -10.97 2.29 1.20
C SER A 45 -10.89 0.85 0.73
N ALA A 46 -9.77 0.18 1.04
CA ALA A 46 -9.65 -1.26 0.89
C ALA A 46 -10.32 -1.97 2.09
N SER A 47 -10.96 -3.11 1.85
CA SER A 47 -11.35 -4.00 2.94
C SER A 47 -10.13 -4.69 3.56
N VAL A 48 -10.27 -5.28 4.74
CA VAL A 48 -9.20 -6.08 5.38
C VAL A 48 -8.82 -7.27 4.50
N THR A 49 -9.78 -7.90 3.81
CA THR A 49 -9.49 -8.97 2.83
C THR A 49 -8.62 -8.46 1.68
N VAL A 50 -8.93 -7.28 1.13
CA VAL A 50 -8.14 -6.67 0.05
C VAL A 50 -6.73 -6.30 0.54
N LEU A 51 -6.62 -5.79 1.76
CA LEU A 51 -5.33 -5.51 2.40
C LEU A 51 -4.45 -6.77 2.46
N GLY A 52 -5.01 -7.91 2.88
CA GLY A 52 -4.29 -9.19 2.91
C GLY A 52 -3.80 -9.64 1.53
N ARG A 53 -4.67 -9.59 0.52
CA ARG A 53 -4.32 -9.96 -0.87
C ARG A 53 -3.22 -9.07 -1.45
N ILE A 54 -3.27 -7.77 -1.18
CA ILE A 54 -2.23 -6.83 -1.61
C ILE A 54 -0.91 -7.12 -0.89
N ALA A 55 -0.95 -7.40 0.41
CA ALA A 55 0.24 -7.73 1.19
C ALA A 55 0.91 -9.00 0.68
N GLU A 56 0.13 -10.05 0.40
CA GLU A 56 0.59 -11.31 -0.17
C GLU A 56 1.19 -11.11 -1.57
N ALA A 57 0.50 -10.39 -2.46
CA ALA A 57 0.98 -10.09 -3.81
C ALA A 57 2.28 -9.27 -3.81
N LEU A 58 2.43 -8.37 -2.82
CA LEU A 58 3.67 -7.64 -2.61
C LEU A 58 4.72 -8.47 -1.86
N GLY A 59 4.38 -9.58 -1.21
CA GLY A 59 5.30 -10.31 -0.32
C GLY A 59 5.81 -9.44 0.84
N VAL A 60 4.89 -8.84 1.59
CA VAL A 60 5.13 -8.04 2.81
C VAL A 60 4.07 -8.36 3.86
N GLU A 61 4.26 -7.90 5.09
CA GLU A 61 3.22 -8.02 6.12
C GLU A 61 2.12 -6.97 5.89
N ALA A 62 0.86 -7.32 6.20
CA ALA A 62 -0.26 -6.37 6.10
C ALA A 62 -0.05 -5.12 6.96
N THR A 63 0.70 -5.26 8.07
CA THR A 63 1.05 -4.15 8.95
C THR A 63 1.96 -3.12 8.28
N ASP A 64 2.81 -3.52 7.33
CA ASP A 64 3.69 -2.60 6.60
C ASP A 64 2.91 -1.60 5.72
N LEU A 65 1.70 -1.99 5.30
CA LEU A 65 0.81 -1.13 4.54
C LEU A 65 0.12 -0.09 5.44
N VAL A 66 -0.19 -0.41 6.69
CA VAL A 66 -0.96 0.49 7.57
C VAL A 66 -0.12 1.17 8.66
N LYS A 67 1.18 0.88 8.74
CA LYS A 67 2.11 1.49 9.69
C LYS A 67 2.38 2.95 9.33
N ARG A 68 2.13 3.84 10.30
CA ARG A 68 2.57 5.25 10.21
C ARG A 68 4.09 5.28 10.35
N THR A 69 4.78 5.74 9.31
CA THR A 69 6.22 6.04 9.44
C THR A 69 6.36 7.26 10.33
N THR A 70 6.63 7.06 11.61
CA THR A 70 7.10 8.12 12.49
C THR A 70 8.50 8.48 12.01
N VAL A 71 8.61 9.51 11.17
CA VAL A 71 9.91 10.16 10.94
C VAL A 71 10.28 10.78 12.28
N HIS A 72 11.02 10.04 13.10
CA HIS A 72 11.69 10.64 14.24
C HIS A 72 12.69 11.59 13.62
N SER A 73 12.34 12.87 13.63
CA SER A 73 13.31 13.93 13.44
C SER A 73 14.39 13.70 14.49
N HIS A 74 15.50 13.11 14.08
CA HIS A 74 16.76 13.23 14.79
C HIS A 74 17.11 14.72 14.77
N ARG A 75 16.49 15.49 15.65
CA ARG A 75 17.14 16.64 16.28
C ARG A 75 18.10 16.04 17.30
N ALA A 76 19.23 15.52 16.80
CA ALA A 76 20.42 15.44 17.62
C ALA A 76 20.76 16.88 18.00
N ARG A 77 20.49 17.22 19.26
CA ARG A 77 21.23 18.27 19.95
C ARG A 77 22.57 17.68 20.37
#